data_AF-A0A246SRY8-F1
#
_entry.id   AF-A0A246SRY8-F1
#
_cell.length_a   1.000
_cell.length_b   1.000
_cell.length_c   1.000
_cell.angle_alpha   90.00
_cell.angle_beta   90.00
_cell.angle_gamma   90.00
#
_symmetry.space_group_name_H-M   'P 1'
#
loop_
_entity.id
_entity.type
_entity.pdbx_description
1 polymer ?
#
loop_
_entity_poly.entity_id
_entity_poly.type
_entity_poly.pdbx_seq_one_letter_code
_entity_poly.pdbx_strand_id
1 'polypeptide(L)'
;MIIFLRIFCAVLWRSILVLVLNTLVTYWLSHLAGSLLVQTDFLVKARLSLWFLPAGIIFAVLAARVGNADSVLLEKRSPMSFAQWGQTYGSLAGCAFLIVMITCVAALVAETDVWLGLRTLLPLPMFLLFWIAVSVWQAKSLSVHARNNERLSPPA
;
A
#
# COMPACT_ATOMS: atom_id res chain seq x y z
N MET A 1 15.81 -17.12 -5.11
CA MET A 1 15.91 -15.65 -5.32
C MET A 1 15.00 -15.12 -6.44
N ILE A 2 14.93 -15.77 -7.61
CA ILE A 2 14.17 -15.26 -8.77
C ILE A 2 12.67 -15.03 -8.46
N ILE A 3 12.04 -15.92 -7.69
CA ILE A 3 10.61 -15.81 -7.30
C ILE A 3 10.38 -14.58 -6.41
N PHE A 4 11.23 -14.37 -5.39
CA PHE A 4 11.17 -13.20 -4.52
C PHE A 4 11.31 -11.89 -5.31
N LEU A 5 12.29 -11.80 -6.22
CA LEU A 5 12.50 -10.59 -7.03
C LEU A 5 11.31 -10.28 -7.93
N ARG A 6 10.70 -11.30 -8.55
CA ARG A 6 9.49 -11.14 -9.37
C ARG A 6 8.29 -10.66 -8.54
N ILE A 7 8.11 -11.25 -7.37
CA ILE A 7 7.08 -10.85 -6.40
C ILE A 7 7.30 -9.40 -5.96
N PHE A 8 8.51 -9.07 -5.52
CA PHE A 8 8.87 -7.74 -5.05
C PHE A 8 8.66 -6.70 -6.16
N CYS A 9 9.13 -6.95 -7.38
CA CYS A 9 8.96 -6.05 -8.51
C CYS A 9 7.47 -5.86 -8.87
N ALA A 10 6.66 -6.93 -8.82
CA ALA A 10 5.22 -6.83 -9.06
C ALA A 10 4.51 -6.00 -7.99
N VAL A 11 4.83 -6.22 -6.70
CA VAL A 11 4.28 -5.44 -5.58
C VAL A 11 4.71 -3.98 -5.66
N LEU A 12 5.99 -3.74 -5.95
CA LEU A 12 6.58 -2.41 -6.06
C LEU A 12 5.93 -1.61 -7.19
N TRP A 13 5.85 -2.16 -8.41
CA TRP A 13 5.25 -1.47 -9.54
C TRP A 13 3.77 -1.13 -9.31
N ARG A 14 2.98 -2.08 -8.81
CA ARG A 14 1.56 -1.84 -8.52
C ARG A 14 1.35 -0.83 -7.39
N SER A 15 2.22 -0.86 -6.38
CA SER A 15 2.18 0.13 -5.29
C SER A 15 2.54 1.53 -5.81
N ILE A 16 3.58 1.65 -6.64
CA ILE A 16 3.96 2.94 -7.26
C ILE A 16 2.80 3.52 -8.05
N LEU A 17 2.08 2.71 -8.84
CA LEU A 17 0.90 3.19 -9.58
C LEU A 17 -0.16 3.78 -8.64
N VAL A 18 -0.46 3.11 -7.52
CA VAL A 18 -1.41 3.61 -6.52
C VAL A 18 -0.90 4.88 -5.84
N LEU A 19 0.40 4.97 -5.57
CA LEU A 19 1.02 6.16 -4.97
C LEU A 19 0.99 7.36 -5.92
N VAL A 20 1.25 7.15 -7.22
CA VAL A 20 1.11 8.19 -8.25
C VAL A 20 -0.35 8.63 -8.40
N LEU A 21 -1.29 7.69 -8.35
CA LEU A 21 -2.72 8.05 -8.35
C LEU A 21 -3.09 8.84 -7.09
N ASN A 22 -2.54 8.48 -5.92
CA ASN A 22 -2.75 9.20 -4.67
C ASN A 22 -2.23 10.64 -4.73
N THR A 23 -1.04 10.87 -5.30
CA THR A 23 -0.50 12.23 -5.46
C THR A 23 -1.35 13.05 -6.43
N LEU A 24 -1.83 12.47 -7.53
CA LEU A 24 -2.76 13.13 -8.44
C LEU A 24 -4.06 13.52 -7.73
N VAL A 25 -4.71 12.57 -7.05
CA VAL A 25 -5.97 12.84 -6.31
C VAL A 25 -5.76 13.93 -5.26
N THR A 26 -4.65 13.86 -4.52
CA THR A 26 -4.31 14.85 -3.48
C THR A 26 -4.01 16.22 -4.09
N TYR A 27 -3.34 16.29 -5.24
CA TYR A 27 -3.10 17.54 -5.96
C TYR A 27 -4.42 18.19 -6.40
N TRP A 28 -5.33 17.40 -6.98
CA TRP A 28 -6.67 17.87 -7.36
C TRP A 28 -7.48 18.33 -6.15
N LEU A 29 -7.48 17.57 -5.05
CA LEU A 29 -8.12 17.99 -3.80
C LEU A 29 -7.48 19.26 -3.23
N SER A 30 -6.16 19.40 -3.36
CA SER A 30 -5.39 20.56 -2.90
C SER A 30 -5.84 21.82 -3.62
N HIS A 31 -5.92 21.75 -4.94
CA HIS A 31 -6.41 22.81 -5.82
C HIS A 31 -7.85 23.23 -5.50
N LEU A 32 -8.76 22.26 -5.28
CA LEU A 32 -10.17 22.55 -5.00
C LEU A 32 -10.41 23.20 -3.63
N ALA A 33 -9.70 22.81 -2.58
CA ALA A 33 -9.93 23.42 -1.26
C ALA A 33 -9.09 24.68 -1.00
N GLY A 34 -8.17 25.04 -1.90
CA GLY A 34 -7.51 26.35 -1.89
C GLY A 34 -8.48 27.51 -2.19
N SER A 35 -9.64 27.23 -2.79
CA SER A 35 -10.63 28.25 -3.15
C SER A 35 -11.80 28.40 -2.18
N LEU A 36 -11.94 27.52 -1.17
CA LEU A 36 -13.19 27.38 -0.40
C LEU A 36 -13.07 27.49 1.13
N LEU A 37 -11.87 27.50 1.73
CA LEU A 37 -11.72 27.39 3.19
C LEU A 37 -10.79 28.45 3.79
N VAL A 38 -11.26 29.11 4.86
CA VAL A 38 -10.44 29.90 5.78
C VAL A 38 -9.43 28.96 6.46
N GLN A 39 -8.14 29.18 6.21
CA GLN A 39 -7.05 28.33 6.70
C GLN A 39 -6.72 28.65 8.16
N THR A 40 -7.08 27.76 9.08
CA THR A 40 -6.48 27.73 10.42
C THR A 40 -5.36 26.69 10.44
N ASP A 41 -4.30 26.94 11.22
CA ASP A 41 -3.10 26.07 11.27
C ASP A 41 -3.44 24.61 11.58
N PHE A 42 -4.44 24.39 12.43
CA PHE A 42 -4.94 23.06 12.77
C PHE A 42 -5.59 22.35 11.57
N LEU A 43 -6.42 23.06 10.80
CA LEU A 43 -7.10 22.50 9.64
C LEU A 43 -6.10 22.13 8.54
N VAL A 44 -5.06 22.95 8.39
CA VAL A 44 -3.94 22.71 7.46
C VAL A 44 -3.18 21.44 7.88
N LYS A 45 -2.81 21.30 9.15
CA LYS A 45 -2.15 20.10 9.68
C LYS A 45 -3.01 18.84 9.50
N ALA A 46 -4.29 18.89 9.85
CA ALA A 46 -5.21 17.76 9.73
C ALA A 46 -5.38 17.30 8.27
N ARG A 47 -5.61 18.25 7.35
CA ARG A 47 -5.75 17.95 5.91
C ARG A 47 -4.48 17.32 5.34
N LEU A 48 -3.32 17.85 5.75
CA LEU A 48 -2.03 17.38 5.31
C LEU A 48 -1.70 15.99 5.86
N SER A 49 -2.09 15.65 7.09
CA SER A 49 -1.97 14.29 7.63
C SER A 49 -2.84 13.27 6.88
N LEU A 50 -3.98 13.69 6.33
CA LEU A 50 -4.90 12.84 5.56
C LEU A 50 -4.45 12.53 4.12
N TRP A 51 -3.29 13.02 3.67
CA TRP A 51 -2.82 12.88 2.29
C TRP A 51 -2.59 11.44 1.79
N PHE A 52 -2.46 10.48 2.70
CA PHE A 52 -2.33 9.05 2.37
C PHE A 52 -3.65 8.28 2.43
N LEU A 53 -4.74 8.92 2.86
CA LEU A 53 -6.05 8.30 2.98
C LEU A 53 -6.57 7.78 1.62
N PRO A 54 -6.46 8.51 0.49
CA PRO A 54 -6.90 7.99 -0.80
C PRO A 54 -6.15 6.72 -1.21
N ALA A 55 -4.83 6.66 -0.98
CA ALA A 55 -4.04 5.44 -1.23
C ALA A 55 -4.56 4.23 -0.43
N GLY A 56 -4.86 4.44 0.86
CA GLY A 56 -5.43 3.39 1.72
C GLY A 56 -6.77 2.87 1.20
N ILE A 57 -7.65 3.78 0.76
CA ILE A 57 -8.95 3.44 0.16
C ILE A 57 -8.75 2.68 -1.15
N ILE A 58 -7.87 3.14 -2.03
CA ILE A 58 -7.58 2.47 -3.30
C ILE A 58 -7.07 1.04 -3.04
N PHE A 59 -6.10 0.85 -2.14
CA PHE A 59 -5.63 -0.49 -1.78
C PHE A 59 -6.73 -1.37 -1.18
N ALA A 60 -7.60 -0.82 -0.33
CA ALA A 60 -8.73 -1.56 0.24
C ALA A 60 -9.75 -1.99 -0.84
N VAL A 61 -10.05 -1.10 -1.78
CA VAL A 61 -10.91 -1.40 -2.94
C VAL A 61 -10.28 -2.49 -3.80
N LEU A 62 -8.97 -2.39 -4.09
CA LEU A 62 -8.26 -3.45 -4.80
C LEU A 62 -8.35 -4.77 -4.06
N ALA A 63 -8.14 -4.79 -2.74
CA ALA A 63 -8.24 -6.00 -1.91
C ALA A 63 -9.64 -6.63 -1.97
N ALA A 64 -10.70 -5.83 -1.91
CA ALA A 64 -12.09 -6.30 -1.94
C ALA A 64 -12.55 -6.75 -3.33
N ARG A 65 -11.92 -6.25 -4.40
CA ARG A 65 -12.28 -6.56 -5.80
C ARG A 65 -11.44 -7.66 -6.42
N VAL A 66 -10.45 -8.21 -5.71
CA VAL A 66 -9.62 -9.29 -6.24
C VAL A 66 -10.51 -10.52 -6.56
N GLY A 67 -10.52 -10.94 -7.83
CA GLY A 67 -11.29 -12.09 -8.31
C GLY A 67 -12.71 -11.79 -8.81
N ASN A 68 -13.19 -10.55 -8.71
CA ASN A 68 -14.54 -10.16 -9.15
C ASN A 68 -14.55 -9.40 -10.50
N ALA A 69 -13.38 -8.98 -10.98
CA ALA A 69 -13.20 -8.37 -12.28
C ALA A 69 -12.47 -9.37 -13.20
N ASP A 70 -13.12 -9.80 -14.27
CA ASP A 70 -12.57 -10.68 -15.33
C ASP A 70 -11.31 -10.14 -16.04
N SER A 71 -10.78 -8.99 -15.63
CA SER A 71 -9.79 -8.26 -16.40
C SER A 71 -9.06 -7.26 -15.53
N VAL A 72 -7.94 -7.67 -14.95
CA VAL A 72 -6.77 -6.79 -14.98
C VAL A 72 -5.71 -7.55 -15.77
N LEU A 73 -5.31 -7.03 -16.93
CA LEU A 73 -4.20 -7.57 -17.74
C LEU A 73 -2.91 -7.77 -16.90
N LEU A 74 -2.79 -7.07 -15.76
CA LEU A 74 -1.73 -7.24 -14.76
C LEU A 74 -1.79 -8.57 -13.99
N GLU A 75 -2.95 -9.22 -13.86
CA GLU A 75 -3.14 -10.45 -13.06
C GLU A 75 -2.90 -11.73 -13.86
N LYS A 76 -3.22 -11.75 -15.17
CA LYS A 76 -2.96 -12.92 -16.05
C LYS A 76 -1.48 -13.31 -16.19
N ARG A 77 -0.55 -12.42 -15.82
CA ARG A 77 0.91 -12.65 -15.87
C ARG A 77 1.56 -12.62 -14.48
N SER A 78 0.75 -12.66 -13.43
CA SER A 78 1.22 -12.46 -12.06
C SER A 78 1.81 -13.74 -11.46
N PRO A 79 2.89 -13.66 -10.67
CA PRO A 79 3.46 -14.81 -9.96
C PRO A 79 2.64 -15.26 -8.72
N MET A 80 1.54 -14.57 -8.37
CA MET A 80 0.72 -14.85 -7.18
C MET A 80 -0.73 -15.15 -7.54
N SER A 81 -1.39 -15.93 -6.69
CA SER A 81 -2.83 -16.21 -6.80
C SER A 81 -3.68 -14.99 -6.39
N PHE A 82 -4.95 -15.01 -6.76
CA PHE A 82 -5.93 -13.98 -6.37
C PHE A 82 -6.02 -13.81 -4.84
N ALA A 83 -6.09 -14.90 -4.08
CA ALA A 83 -6.15 -14.82 -2.62
C ALA A 83 -4.91 -14.14 -2.01
N GLN A 84 -3.73 -14.41 -2.56
CA GLN A 84 -2.47 -13.79 -2.12
C GLN A 84 -2.45 -12.29 -2.42
N TRP A 85 -2.94 -11.87 -3.59
CA TRP A 85 -3.07 -10.45 -3.92
C TRP A 85 -4.06 -9.71 -3.01
N GLY A 86 -5.20 -10.32 -2.68
CA GLY A 86 -6.15 -9.74 -1.73
C GLY A 86 -5.49 -9.45 -0.38
N GLN A 87 -4.72 -10.41 0.15
CA GLN A 87 -3.97 -10.23 1.39
C GLN A 87 -2.87 -9.16 1.28
N THR A 88 -2.13 -9.15 0.17
CA THR A 88 -1.09 -8.14 -0.09
C THR A 88 -1.69 -6.74 -0.15
N TYR A 89 -2.77 -6.52 -0.91
CA TYR A 89 -3.43 -5.22 -0.95
C TYR A 89 -4.04 -4.83 0.39
N GLY A 90 -4.63 -5.77 1.13
CA GLY A 90 -5.11 -5.52 2.49
C GLY A 90 -3.99 -5.05 3.43
N SER A 91 -2.81 -5.68 3.35
CA SER A 91 -1.64 -5.27 4.15
C SER A 91 -1.12 -3.88 3.76
N LEU A 92 -1.12 -3.54 2.48
CA LEU A 92 -0.72 -2.22 1.98
C LEU A 92 -1.74 -1.14 2.37
N ALA A 93 -3.03 -1.46 2.35
CA ALA A 93 -4.08 -0.58 2.87
C ALA A 93 -3.86 -0.31 4.37
N GLY A 94 -3.62 -1.36 5.15
CA GLY A 94 -3.28 -1.24 6.57
C GLY A 94 -2.05 -0.37 6.81
N CYS A 95 -0.99 -0.53 6.01
CA CYS A 95 0.21 0.32 6.07
C CYS A 95 -0.14 1.80 5.82
N ALA A 96 -0.91 2.09 4.77
CA ALA A 96 -1.33 3.46 4.45
C ALA A 96 -2.19 4.08 5.57
N PHE A 97 -3.15 3.33 6.14
CA PHE A 97 -3.94 3.81 7.27
C PHE A 97 -3.11 4.04 8.52
N LEU A 98 -2.12 3.18 8.78
CA LEU A 98 -1.23 3.33 9.92
C LEU A 98 -0.33 4.58 9.79
N ILE A 99 0.16 4.89 8.58
CA ILE A 99 0.86 6.15 8.31
C ILE A 99 -0.05 7.37 8.58
N VAL A 100 -1.31 7.33 8.11
CA VAL A 100 -2.28 8.40 8.39
C VAL A 100 -2.52 8.55 9.90
N MET A 101 -2.72 7.45 10.61
CA MET A 101 -2.93 7.48 12.06
C MET A 101 -1.73 8.08 12.81
N ILE A 102 -0.51 7.64 12.51
CA ILE A 102 0.71 8.17 13.14
C ILE A 102 0.87 9.67 12.85
N THR A 103 0.67 10.09 11.60
CA THR A 103 0.80 11.50 11.21
C THR A 103 -0.31 12.38 11.80
N CYS A 104 -1.53 11.86 11.98
CA CYS A 104 -2.61 12.54 12.70
C CYS A 104 -2.28 12.70 14.18
N VAL A 105 -1.81 11.65 14.87
CA VAL A 105 -1.39 11.74 16.28
C VAL A 105 -0.25 12.74 16.44
N ALA A 106 0.75 12.69 15.55
CA ALA A 106 1.85 13.65 15.56
C ALA A 106 1.37 15.09 15.30
N ALA A 107 0.37 15.30 14.46
CA ALA A 107 -0.20 16.63 14.22
C ALA A 107 -0.82 17.26 15.49
N LEU A 108 -1.31 16.43 16.41
CA LEU A 108 -1.94 16.85 17.66
C LEU A 108 -0.94 17.10 18.79
N VAL A 109 0.16 16.35 18.83
CA VAL A 109 1.05 16.28 20.00
C VAL A 109 2.44 16.86 19.72
N ALA A 110 2.91 16.84 18.48
CA ALA A 110 4.26 17.25 18.12
C ALA A 110 4.32 18.70 17.61
N GLU A 111 5.50 19.31 17.75
CA GLU A 111 5.84 20.57 17.11
C GLU A 111 5.75 20.47 15.58
N THR A 112 5.51 21.60 14.92
CA THR A 112 5.28 21.65 13.47
C THR A 112 6.45 21.06 12.68
N ASP A 113 7.69 21.33 13.09
CA ASP A 113 8.89 20.84 12.38
C ASP A 113 9.05 19.33 12.51
N VAL A 114 8.81 18.80 13.71
CA VAL A 114 8.84 17.36 13.99
C VAL A 114 7.73 16.64 13.22
N TRP A 115 6.51 17.20 13.22
CA TRP A 115 5.39 16.67 12.45
C TRP A 115 5.68 16.67 10.94
N LEU A 116 6.25 17.76 10.40
CA LEU A 116 6.58 17.87 8.99
C LEU A 116 7.68 16.88 8.58
N GLY A 117 8.71 16.75 9.41
CA GLY A 117 9.77 15.75 9.24
C GLY A 117 9.21 14.33 9.23
N LEU A 118 8.38 13.99 10.23
CA LEU A 118 7.72 12.68 10.32
C LEU A 118 6.84 12.42 9.09
N ARG A 119 6.03 13.39 8.68
CA ARG A 119 5.15 13.25 7.51
C ARG A 119 5.91 12.98 6.22
N THR A 120 7.09 13.58 6.07
CA THR A 120 7.92 13.44 4.86
C THR A 120 8.73 12.14 4.87
N LEU A 121 9.29 11.77 6.02
CA LEU A 121 10.22 10.66 6.14
C LEU A 121 9.56 9.33 6.46
N LEU A 122 8.45 9.29 7.19
CA LEU A 122 7.81 8.04 7.64
C LEU A 122 7.26 7.15 6.50
N PRO A 123 6.62 7.68 5.44
CA PRO A 123 5.91 6.82 4.49
C PRO A 123 6.83 5.88 3.71
N LEU A 124 7.94 6.38 3.19
CA LEU A 124 8.80 5.62 2.29
C LEU A 124 9.51 4.43 2.97
N PRO A 125 10.12 4.58 4.16
CA PRO A 125 10.63 3.46 4.95
C PRO A 125 9.54 2.46 5.33
N MET A 126 8.34 2.93 5.70
CA MET A 126 7.23 2.04 6.06
C MET A 126 6.77 1.20 4.87
N PHE A 127 6.59 1.81 3.70
CA PHE A 127 6.28 1.08 2.48
C PHE A 127 7.39 0.12 2.08
N LEU A 128 8.66 0.51 2.20
CA LEU A 128 9.80 -0.34 1.86
C LEU A 128 9.87 -1.58 2.77
N LEU A 129 9.69 -1.39 4.08
CA LEU A 129 9.61 -2.51 5.05
C LEU A 129 8.42 -3.42 4.73
N PHE A 130 7.25 -2.87 4.44
CA PHE A 130 6.07 -3.65 4.06
C PHE A 130 6.27 -4.40 2.74
N TRP A 131 6.85 -3.78 1.72
CA TRP A 131 7.16 -4.43 0.45
C TRP A 131 8.08 -5.63 0.65
N ILE A 132 9.14 -5.47 1.44
CA ILE A 132 10.07 -6.56 1.75
C ILE A 132 9.35 -7.66 2.55
N ALA A 133 8.67 -7.30 3.64
CA ALA A 133 7.99 -8.25 4.53
C ALA A 133 6.95 -9.09 3.78
N VAL A 134 6.08 -8.44 3.01
CA VAL A 134 5.05 -9.12 2.19
C VAL A 134 5.71 -9.97 1.12
N SER A 135 6.78 -9.50 0.48
CA SER A 135 7.47 -10.29 -0.56
C SER A 135 8.13 -11.55 0.01
N VAL A 136 8.74 -11.47 1.19
CA VAL A 136 9.31 -12.62 1.90
C VAL A 136 8.20 -13.59 2.31
N TRP A 137 7.12 -13.07 2.90
CA TRP A 137 5.99 -13.88 3.34
C TRP A 137 5.35 -14.66 2.18
N GLN A 138 5.08 -13.96 1.06
CA GLN A 138 4.50 -14.58 -0.12
C GLN A 138 5.45 -15.61 -0.75
N ALA A 139 6.74 -15.29 -0.88
CA ALA A 139 7.73 -16.25 -1.39
C ALA A 139 7.83 -17.52 -0.53
N LYS A 140 7.71 -17.39 0.80
CA LYS A 140 7.68 -18.54 1.72
C LYS A 140 6.40 -19.36 1.58
N SER A 141 5.24 -18.71 1.40
CA SER A 141 3.97 -19.42 1.23
C SER A 141 3.93 -20.30 -0.03
N LEU A 142 4.52 -19.80 -1.12
CA LEU A 142 4.65 -20.50 -2.41
C LEU A 142 5.59 -21.70 -2.32
N SER A 143 6.73 -21.58 -1.63
CA SER A 143 7.68 -22.70 -1.49
C SER A 143 7.12 -23.83 -0.62
N VAL A 144 6.31 -23.51 0.40
CA VAL A 144 5.62 -24.51 1.23
C VAL A 144 4.58 -25.28 0.42
N HIS A 145 3.79 -24.58 -0.42
CA HIS A 145 2.80 -25.23 -1.29
C HIS A 145 3.45 -26.15 -2.34
N ALA A 146 4.55 -25.71 -2.96
CA ALA A 146 5.28 -26.54 -3.93
C ALA A 146 5.79 -27.85 -3.28
N ARG A 147 6.39 -27.75 -2.09
CA ARG A 147 6.93 -28.91 -1.36
C ARG A 147 5.84 -29.90 -0.94
N ASN A 148 4.65 -29.42 -0.57
CA ASN A 148 3.55 -30.30 -0.19
C ASN A 148 2.98 -31.05 -1.40
N ASN A 149 2.91 -30.43 -2.57
CA ASN A 149 2.48 -31.10 -3.80
C ASN A 149 3.45 -32.22 -4.24
N GLU A 150 4.76 -32.04 -4.04
CA GLU A 150 5.75 -33.09 -4.35
C GLU A 150 5.61 -34.32 -3.44
N ARG A 151 5.22 -34.15 -2.17
CA ARG A 151 5.01 -35.27 -1.24
C ARG A 151 3.72 -36.07 -1.51
N LEU A 152 2.76 -35.45 -2.18
CA LEU A 152 1.45 -36.05 -2.49
C LEU A 152 1.41 -36.72 -3.87
N SER A 153 2.46 -36.56 -4.69
CA SER A 153 2.60 -37.36 -5.92
C SER A 153 3.13 -38.76 -5.55
N PRO A 154 2.39 -39.84 -5.85
CA PRO A 154 2.89 -41.18 -5.65
C PRO A 154 4.14 -41.42 -6.52
N PRO A 155 5.10 -42.23 -6.06
CA PRO A 155 6.21 -42.65 -6.91
C PRO A 155 5.64 -43.42 -8.11
N ALA A 156 6.02 -43.00 -9.31
CA ALA A 156 5.73 -43.70 -10.56
C ALA A 156 6.47 -45.04 -10.63
#